data_AF-A0AAN6MYF2-F1
#
_entry.id   AF-A0AAN6MYF2-F1
#
_cell.length_a   1.000
_cell.length_b   1.000
_cell.length_c   1.000
_cell.angle_alpha   90.00
_cell.angle_beta   90.00
_cell.angle_gamma   90.00
#
_symmetry.space_group_name_H-M   'P 1'
#
loop_
_entity.id
_entity.type
_entity.pdbx_description
1 polymer ?
#
loop_
_entity_poly.entity_id
_entity_poly.type
_entity_poly.pdbx_seq_one_letter_code
_entity_poly.pdbx_strand_id
1 'polypeptide(L)'
;MRPNFALVFGSLVTVVAGYTCTEGTSWTPEEFAEYLTLNDTTGWAPMERIKHCYIDESDIQKTTEARSTELEARGGGNKYIAYSATGCNDNSVLFSVNDFGCGGCYSVGEIIESGYLWRQTTGKPYPTVDYYPGPQCQGSKLHHQGIYTGQYSSCDSVLGEGALSIVVYQGC
;
A
#
# COMPACT_ATOMS: atom_id res chain seq x y z
N MET A 1 -17.91 2.74 -56.98
CA MET A 1 -17.55 2.21 -55.64
C MET A 1 -16.34 2.99 -55.15
N ARG A 2 -16.49 3.77 -54.07
CA ARG A 2 -15.40 4.56 -53.45
C ARG A 2 -14.99 3.85 -52.15
N PRO A 3 -13.71 3.55 -51.89
CA PRO A 3 -13.31 3.10 -50.57
C PRO A 3 -13.14 4.33 -49.65
N ASN A 4 -13.96 4.40 -48.62
CA ASN A 4 -13.74 5.28 -47.47
C ASN A 4 -12.63 4.65 -46.61
N PHE A 5 -11.42 5.23 -46.63
CA PHE A 5 -10.41 4.94 -45.63
C PHE A 5 -10.71 5.78 -44.38
N ALA A 6 -11.33 5.17 -43.38
CA ALA A 6 -11.42 5.74 -42.04
C ALA A 6 -10.05 5.57 -41.36
N LEU A 7 -9.31 6.67 -41.25
CA LEU A 7 -8.16 6.78 -40.36
C LEU A 7 -8.67 6.79 -38.92
N VAL A 8 -8.64 5.62 -38.28
CA VAL A 8 -8.84 5.52 -36.83
C VAL A 8 -7.54 5.97 -36.17
N PHE A 9 -7.49 7.23 -35.75
CA PHE A 9 -6.49 7.70 -34.80
C PHE A 9 -6.79 7.05 -33.45
N GLY A 10 -6.17 5.90 -33.19
CA GLY A 10 -6.09 5.34 -31.85
C GLY A 10 -5.25 6.27 -30.98
N SER A 11 -5.91 7.14 -30.23
CA SER A 11 -5.25 7.92 -29.19
C SER A 11 -4.87 6.95 -28.07
N LEU A 12 -3.58 6.59 -28.01
CA LEU A 12 -2.98 5.98 -26.83
C LEU A 12 -2.94 7.05 -25.75
N VAL A 13 -3.99 7.11 -24.93
CA VAL A 13 -3.93 7.78 -23.64
C VAL A 13 -3.03 6.90 -22.77
N THR A 14 -1.74 7.21 -22.75
CA THR A 14 -0.84 6.70 -21.71
C THR A 14 -1.36 7.28 -20.40
N VAL A 15 -2.08 6.47 -19.63
CA VAL A 15 -2.38 6.80 -18.23
C VAL A 15 -1.02 6.83 -17.53
N VAL A 16 -0.49 8.03 -17.31
CA VAL A 16 0.66 8.21 -16.42
C VAL A 16 0.15 7.75 -15.06
N ALA A 17 0.67 6.62 -14.58
CA ALA A 17 0.36 6.15 -13.24
C ALA A 17 0.73 7.28 -12.26
N GLY A 18 -0.25 7.77 -11.51
CA GLY A 18 -0.14 8.88 -10.55
C GLY A 18 0.61 8.50 -9.27
N TYR A 19 1.64 7.68 -9.40
CA TYR A 19 2.53 7.28 -8.32
C TYR A 19 3.85 6.83 -8.94
N THR A 20 4.96 7.16 -8.27
CA THR A 20 6.28 6.68 -8.68
C THR A 20 6.66 5.50 -7.79
N CYS A 21 6.79 4.31 -8.38
CA CYS A 21 7.33 3.16 -7.66
C CYS A 21 8.75 2.84 -8.12
N THR A 22 9.61 2.47 -7.19
CA THR A 22 10.83 1.73 -7.49
C THR A 22 10.48 0.26 -7.66
N GLU A 23 11.19 -0.41 -8.55
CA GLU A 23 11.21 -1.88 -8.54
C GLU A 23 11.84 -2.33 -7.22
N GLY A 24 11.27 -3.37 -6.63
CA GLY A 24 11.73 -3.94 -5.37
C GLY A 24 11.26 -5.37 -5.22
N THR A 25 12.05 -6.19 -4.54
CA THR A 25 11.71 -7.60 -4.27
C THR A 25 10.88 -7.70 -3.01
N SER A 26 10.19 -8.82 -2.78
CA SER A 26 9.69 -9.13 -1.44
C SER A 26 10.83 -9.38 -0.45
N TRP A 27 10.58 -9.22 0.84
CA TRP A 27 11.50 -9.70 1.88
C TRP A 27 11.71 -11.22 1.77
N THR A 28 12.89 -11.69 2.19
CA THR A 28 13.06 -13.12 2.47
C THR A 28 12.29 -13.50 3.75
N PRO A 29 12.01 -14.79 3.99
CA PRO A 29 11.42 -15.22 5.26
C PRO A 29 12.23 -14.80 6.49
N GLU A 30 13.56 -14.80 6.39
CA GLU A 30 14.46 -14.36 7.47
C GLU A 30 14.36 -12.86 7.72
N GLU A 31 14.34 -12.05 6.66
CA GLU A 31 14.20 -10.60 6.75
C GLU A 31 12.82 -10.22 7.31
N PHE A 32 11.78 -10.93 6.90
CA PHE A 32 10.45 -10.74 7.46
C PHE A 32 10.40 -11.14 8.94
N ALA A 33 11.00 -12.26 9.31
CA ALA A 33 11.08 -12.66 10.71
C ALA A 33 11.82 -11.62 11.57
N GLU A 34 12.91 -11.04 11.04
CA GLU A 34 13.62 -9.94 11.69
C GLU A 34 12.73 -8.70 11.80
N TYR A 35 12.07 -8.30 10.71
CA TYR A 35 11.15 -7.15 10.66
C TYR A 35 10.07 -7.20 11.74
N LEU A 36 9.51 -8.38 12.00
CA LEU A 36 8.50 -8.58 13.05
C LEU A 36 9.02 -8.29 14.45
N THR A 37 10.35 -8.31 14.66
CA THR A 37 10.98 -7.97 15.95
C THR A 37 11.45 -6.52 16.05
N LEU A 38 11.51 -5.81 14.93
CA LEU A 38 11.95 -4.42 14.89
C LEU A 38 10.83 -3.47 15.31
N ASN A 39 11.17 -2.56 16.22
CA ASN A 39 10.35 -1.38 16.52
C ASN A 39 10.76 -0.17 15.68
N ASP A 40 11.96 -0.15 15.12
CA ASP A 40 12.51 0.94 14.33
C ASP A 40 13.26 0.37 13.12
N THR A 41 13.01 0.94 11.94
CA THR A 41 13.57 0.50 10.66
C THR A 41 14.65 1.45 10.12
N THR A 42 15.05 2.46 10.90
CA THR A 42 16.10 3.41 10.52
C THR A 42 17.41 2.67 10.24
N GLY A 43 17.91 2.80 9.01
CA GLY A 43 19.13 2.14 8.56
C GLY A 43 19.01 0.62 8.39
N TRP A 44 17.81 0.05 8.49
CA TRP A 44 17.60 -1.38 8.25
C TRP A 44 17.60 -1.67 6.75
N ALA A 45 18.73 -2.19 6.26
CA ALA A 45 19.01 -2.38 4.84
C ALA A 45 17.93 -3.15 4.04
N PRO A 46 17.24 -4.18 4.58
CA PRO A 46 16.15 -4.84 3.86
C PRO A 46 14.95 -3.93 3.53
N MET A 47 14.77 -2.80 4.23
CA MET A 47 13.72 -1.84 3.89
C MET A 47 13.94 -1.26 2.49
N GLU A 48 15.18 -1.02 2.07
CA GLU A 48 15.49 -0.44 0.75
C GLU A 48 15.25 -1.41 -0.42
N ARG A 49 15.11 -2.72 -0.13
CA ARG A 49 14.96 -3.74 -1.17
C ARG A 49 13.51 -4.00 -1.55
N ILE A 50 12.57 -3.70 -0.65
CA ILE A 50 11.15 -3.83 -0.97
C ILE A 50 10.69 -2.75 -1.93
N LYS A 51 9.55 -2.99 -2.58
CA LYS A 51 8.91 -2.00 -3.42
C LYS A 51 8.65 -0.73 -2.62
N HIS A 52 9.11 0.42 -3.10
CA HIS A 52 8.73 1.74 -2.56
C HIS A 52 7.86 2.43 -3.57
N CYS A 53 6.72 2.94 -3.15
CA CYS A 53 5.86 3.80 -3.96
C CYS A 53 5.68 5.13 -3.26
N TYR A 54 5.82 6.22 -4.02
CA TYR A 54 5.46 7.56 -3.58
C TYR A 54 4.19 8.00 -4.32
N ILE A 55 3.16 8.35 -3.55
CA ILE A 55 1.89 8.86 -4.05
C ILE A 55 1.91 10.38 -3.90
N ASP A 56 1.82 11.08 -5.02
CA ASP A 56 1.82 12.54 -5.06
C ASP A 56 0.46 13.11 -4.61
N GLU A 57 0.48 14.30 -4.01
CA GLU A 57 -0.73 14.97 -3.54
C GLU A 57 -1.72 15.27 -4.68
N SER A 58 -1.23 15.51 -5.90
CA SER A 58 -2.08 15.73 -7.06
C SER A 58 -2.82 14.48 -7.57
N ASP A 59 -2.42 13.31 -7.04
CA ASP A 59 -2.97 11.99 -7.37
C ASP A 59 -3.83 11.40 -6.24
N ILE A 60 -3.82 12.07 -5.08
CA ILE A 60 -4.79 11.88 -4.00
C ILE A 60 -6.17 12.32 -4.54
N GLN A 61 -7.17 11.45 -4.41
CA GLN A 61 -8.50 11.50 -5.06
C GLN A 61 -8.60 11.07 -6.54
N LYS A 62 -7.53 10.59 -7.20
CA LYS A 62 -7.64 10.00 -8.56
C LYS A 62 -7.32 8.51 -8.65
N THR A 63 -6.92 7.86 -7.56
CA THR A 63 -6.28 6.55 -7.65
C THR A 63 -7.26 5.39 -7.73
N THR A 64 -7.53 5.03 -8.98
CA THR A 64 -7.83 3.67 -9.41
C THR A 64 -6.61 2.80 -9.10
N GLU A 65 -6.82 1.76 -8.30
CA GLU A 65 -6.02 0.53 -8.15
C GLU A 65 -4.50 0.66 -8.36
N ALA A 66 -3.72 0.87 -7.28
CA ALA A 66 -2.30 0.52 -7.29
C ALA A 66 -2.20 -1.02 -7.33
N ARG A 67 -2.27 -1.56 -8.54
CA ARG A 67 -2.26 -3.00 -8.80
C ARG A 67 -0.83 -3.42 -9.13
N SER A 68 -0.25 -4.24 -8.27
CA SER A 68 1.11 -4.76 -8.45
C SER A 68 1.04 -6.16 -9.05
N THR A 69 1.22 -6.27 -10.36
CA THR A 69 1.21 -7.56 -11.08
C THR A 69 2.29 -8.54 -10.60
N GLU A 70 3.32 -8.06 -9.90
CA GLU A 70 4.38 -8.92 -9.33
C GLU A 70 4.07 -9.42 -7.90
N LEU A 71 3.17 -8.76 -7.17
CA LEU A 71 2.69 -9.19 -5.85
C LEU A 71 1.44 -10.09 -5.95
N GLU A 72 0.72 -10.03 -7.08
CA GLU A 72 -0.50 -10.83 -7.36
C GLU A 72 -0.28 -12.34 -7.14
N ALA A 73 0.95 -12.85 -7.30
CA ALA A 73 1.22 -14.27 -7.12
C ALA A 73 1.22 -14.76 -5.65
N ARG A 74 1.18 -13.86 -4.65
CA ARG A 74 1.37 -14.25 -3.23
C ARG A 74 0.36 -13.66 -2.22
N GLY A 75 -0.41 -12.63 -2.57
CA GLY A 75 -1.28 -11.91 -1.62
C GLY A 75 -2.76 -12.32 -1.57
N GLY A 76 -3.33 -12.96 -2.60
CA GLY A 76 -4.80 -13.03 -2.70
C GLY A 76 -5.45 -11.63 -2.81
N GLY A 77 -6.78 -11.54 -2.81
CA GLY A 77 -7.51 -10.28 -3.09
C GLY A 77 -7.42 -9.17 -2.02
N ASN A 78 -6.42 -9.16 -1.13
CA ASN A 78 -6.40 -8.22 -0.01
C ASN A 78 -6.35 -6.77 -0.46
N LYS A 79 -6.89 -5.90 0.39
CA LYS A 79 -6.97 -4.48 0.12
C LYS A 79 -6.63 -3.67 1.36
N TYR A 80 -5.88 -2.60 1.13
CA TYR A 80 -5.68 -1.53 2.08
C TYR A 80 -6.15 -0.21 1.48
N ILE A 81 -6.76 0.66 2.27
CA ILE A 81 -7.14 2.02 1.90
C ILE A 81 -6.64 2.97 2.98
N ALA A 82 -5.86 3.98 2.60
CA ALA A 82 -5.44 5.05 3.49
C ALA A 82 -6.44 6.21 3.45
N TYR A 83 -6.61 6.89 4.58
CA TYR A 83 -7.48 8.04 4.72
C TYR A 83 -6.78 9.20 5.44
N SER A 84 -7.04 10.43 5.03
CA SER A 84 -6.57 11.67 5.67
C SER A 84 -7.45 12.15 6.82
N ALA A 85 -8.42 11.34 7.24
CA ALA A 85 -9.21 11.58 8.44
C ALA A 85 -9.33 10.30 9.25
N THR A 86 -9.50 10.43 10.56
CA THR A 86 -9.85 9.30 11.44
C THR A 86 -11.14 8.59 11.01
N GLY A 87 -11.26 7.30 11.32
CA GLY A 87 -12.50 6.52 11.17
C GLY A 87 -12.83 6.04 9.75
N CYS A 88 -11.86 6.00 8.83
CA CYS A 88 -12.01 5.47 7.46
C CYS A 88 -13.20 6.06 6.69
N ASN A 89 -13.30 7.39 6.67
CA ASN A 89 -14.37 8.10 5.98
C ASN A 89 -14.14 8.10 4.47
N ASP A 90 -15.08 7.60 3.67
CA ASP A 90 -14.94 7.53 2.20
C ASP A 90 -14.67 8.88 1.51
N ASN A 91 -14.98 10.01 2.15
CA ASN A 91 -14.69 11.35 1.62
C ASN A 91 -13.23 11.81 1.84
N SER A 92 -12.41 11.04 2.58
CA SER A 92 -11.01 11.36 2.89
C SER A 92 -10.04 10.29 2.37
N VAL A 93 -10.43 9.51 1.36
CA VAL A 93 -9.55 8.50 0.76
C VAL A 93 -8.31 9.16 0.15
N LEU A 94 -7.14 8.66 0.54
CA LEU A 94 -5.86 9.05 -0.01
C LEU A 94 -5.47 8.17 -1.20
N PHE A 95 -5.32 6.87 -0.93
CA PHE A 95 -4.93 5.86 -1.92
C PHE A 95 -5.39 4.47 -1.48
N SER A 96 -5.30 3.50 -2.38
CA SER A 96 -5.51 2.09 -2.06
C SER A 96 -4.41 1.20 -2.60
N VAL A 97 -4.08 0.14 -1.86
CA VAL A 97 -3.14 -0.91 -2.25
C VAL A 97 -3.90 -2.22 -2.32
N ASN A 98 -3.75 -2.95 -3.43
CA ASN A 98 -4.40 -4.24 -3.62
C ASN A 98 -3.35 -5.33 -3.86
N ASP A 99 -3.75 -6.57 -3.57
CA ASP A 99 -3.00 -7.79 -3.90
C ASP A 99 -1.56 -7.80 -3.35
N PHE A 100 -1.35 -7.20 -2.17
CA PHE A 100 -0.04 -7.15 -1.54
C PHE A 100 0.31 -8.45 -0.82
N GLY A 101 1.59 -8.80 -0.83
CA GLY A 101 2.15 -10.01 -0.24
C GLY A 101 3.25 -9.71 0.77
N CYS A 102 4.47 -10.15 0.49
CA CYS A 102 5.57 -10.08 1.44
C CYS A 102 6.33 -8.72 1.38
N GLY A 103 5.67 -7.68 1.88
CA GLY A 103 6.25 -6.35 2.04
C GLY A 103 6.06 -5.42 0.84
N GLY A 104 5.66 -4.19 1.12
CA GLY A 104 5.64 -3.06 0.19
C GLY A 104 5.49 -1.76 0.98
N CYS A 105 6.35 -0.78 0.67
CA CYS A 105 6.37 0.52 1.31
C CYS A 105 5.66 1.56 0.45
N TYR A 106 4.74 2.32 1.05
CA TYR A 106 3.96 3.35 0.37
C TYR A 106 4.04 4.64 1.16
N SER A 107 4.56 5.70 0.54
CA SER A 107 4.73 7.03 1.11
C SER A 107 3.79 8.03 0.45
N VAL A 108 3.34 9.03 1.20
CA VAL A 108 2.41 10.07 0.76
C VAL A 108 2.90 11.46 1.17
N GLY A 109 2.48 12.48 0.43
CA GLY A 109 2.67 13.89 0.84
C GLY A 109 1.72 14.34 1.95
N GLU A 110 0.52 13.75 2.01
CA GLU A 110 -0.48 14.03 3.06
C GLU A 110 -0.43 13.04 4.22
N ILE A 111 -0.83 13.49 5.41
CA ILE A 111 -0.86 12.67 6.62
C ILE A 111 -1.96 11.59 6.52
N ILE A 112 -1.58 10.34 6.80
CA ILE A 112 -2.50 9.22 6.99
C ILE A 112 -2.98 9.22 8.44
N GLU A 113 -4.29 9.39 8.64
CA GLU A 113 -4.93 9.38 9.95
C GLU A 113 -5.71 8.10 10.24
N SER A 114 -6.09 7.32 9.22
CA SER A 114 -6.65 5.99 9.42
C SER A 114 -6.44 5.08 8.21
N GLY A 115 -6.62 3.78 8.44
CA GLY A 115 -6.54 2.76 7.40
C GLY A 115 -7.66 1.75 7.49
N TYR A 116 -8.19 1.37 6.32
CA TYR A 116 -9.10 0.24 6.18
C TYR A 116 -8.36 -0.95 5.58
N LEU A 117 -8.36 -2.07 6.28
CA LEU A 117 -7.82 -3.34 5.80
C LEU A 117 -8.96 -4.30 5.47
N TRP A 118 -8.83 -5.03 4.36
CA TRP A 118 -9.75 -6.10 3.95
C TRP A 118 -8.98 -7.33 3.50
N ARG A 119 -9.56 -8.51 3.78
CA ARG A 119 -9.06 -9.81 3.33
C ARG A 119 -10.15 -10.63 2.66
N GLN A 120 -9.77 -11.42 1.66
CA GLN A 120 -10.69 -12.28 0.93
C GLN A 120 -11.12 -13.52 1.74
N THR A 121 -10.21 -14.08 2.53
CA THR A 121 -10.45 -15.31 3.30
C THR A 121 -10.08 -15.10 4.77
N THR A 122 -10.70 -15.89 5.66
CA THR A 122 -10.36 -15.87 7.09
C THR A 122 -9.33 -16.96 7.37
N GLY A 123 -8.31 -16.64 8.18
CA GLY A 123 -7.21 -17.55 8.51
C GLY A 123 -5.85 -16.85 8.48
N LYS A 124 -4.84 -17.45 9.12
CA LYS A 124 -3.46 -16.93 9.11
C LYS A 124 -2.74 -17.32 7.81
N PRO A 125 -1.74 -16.53 7.34
CA PRO A 125 -1.37 -15.19 7.83
C PRO A 125 -2.40 -14.12 7.45
N TYR A 126 -2.57 -13.12 8.32
CA TYR A 126 -3.51 -12.01 8.09
C TYR A 126 -2.80 -10.84 7.42
N PRO A 127 -3.50 -10.07 6.57
CA PRO A 127 -2.99 -8.80 6.08
C PRO A 127 -2.77 -7.84 7.25
N THR A 128 -1.65 -7.13 7.18
CA THR A 128 -1.15 -6.27 8.24
C THR A 128 -0.54 -5.03 7.65
N VAL A 129 -0.63 -3.93 8.39
CA VAL A 129 -0.04 -2.64 8.04
C VAL A 129 0.70 -2.07 9.24
N ASP A 130 1.94 -1.68 9.03
CA ASP A 130 2.73 -0.91 9.99
C ASP A 130 2.89 0.53 9.49
N TYR A 131 2.73 1.50 10.38
CA TYR A 131 2.69 2.93 10.07
C TYR A 131 3.97 3.62 10.56
N TYR A 132 4.46 4.59 9.78
CA TYR A 132 5.72 5.26 10.02
C TYR A 132 5.60 6.79 9.94
N PRO A 133 6.38 7.53 10.76
CA PRO A 133 6.32 8.98 10.79
C PRO A 133 7.03 9.62 9.60
N GLY A 134 8.03 8.94 9.03
CA GLY A 134 8.81 9.42 7.90
C GLY A 134 8.38 8.81 6.57
N PRO A 135 8.84 9.36 5.44
CA PRO A 135 8.74 8.70 4.15
C PRO A 135 9.62 7.43 4.09
N GLN A 136 9.43 6.62 3.04
CA GLN A 136 10.21 5.40 2.79
C GLN A 136 10.18 4.38 3.93
N CYS A 137 9.13 4.41 4.76
CA CYS A 137 8.92 3.47 5.86
C CYS A 137 10.09 3.42 6.85
N GLN A 138 10.72 4.58 7.06
CA GLN A 138 11.83 4.76 8.00
C GLN A 138 11.33 5.30 9.34
N GLY A 139 12.08 5.00 10.40
CA GLY A 139 11.81 5.42 11.76
C GLY A 139 11.12 4.37 12.61
N SER A 140 10.73 4.78 13.81
CA SER A 140 9.98 3.95 14.74
C SER A 140 8.54 3.70 14.25
N LYS A 141 8.05 2.46 14.39
CA LYS A 141 6.66 2.10 14.10
C LYS A 141 5.73 2.90 15.00
N LEU A 142 4.82 3.66 14.41
CA LEU A 142 3.81 4.45 15.12
C LEU A 142 2.61 3.60 15.54
N HIS A 143 2.18 2.73 14.63
CA HIS A 143 0.97 1.96 14.78
C HIS A 143 1.10 0.65 14.00
N HIS A 144 0.40 -0.37 14.48
CA HIS A 144 0.31 -1.68 13.87
C HIS A 144 -1.16 -2.05 13.73
N GLN A 145 -1.62 -2.21 12.50
CA GLN A 145 -2.98 -2.60 12.19
C GLN A 145 -2.99 -4.02 11.61
N GLY A 146 -3.87 -4.86 12.15
CA GLY A 146 -4.21 -6.14 11.56
C GLY A 146 -5.73 -6.35 11.54
N ILE A 147 -6.17 -7.47 10.98
CA ILE A 147 -7.59 -7.86 11.01
C ILE A 147 -7.80 -8.92 12.10
N TYR A 148 -8.72 -8.66 13.03
CA TYR A 148 -9.09 -9.59 14.09
C TYR A 148 -9.44 -10.99 13.57
N THR A 149 -9.21 -12.01 14.41
CA THR A 149 -9.54 -13.40 14.08
C THR A 149 -11.02 -13.54 13.74
N GLY A 150 -11.33 -14.19 12.61
CA GLY A 150 -12.70 -14.40 12.14
C GLY A 150 -13.37 -13.21 11.43
N GLN A 151 -12.77 -12.02 11.44
CA GLN A 151 -13.30 -10.84 10.72
C GLN A 151 -12.84 -10.79 9.26
N TYR A 152 -13.45 -9.97 8.42
CA TYR A 152 -12.97 -9.77 7.03
C TYR A 152 -12.24 -8.44 6.84
N SER A 153 -12.39 -7.53 7.80
CA SER A 153 -11.82 -6.19 7.70
C SER A 153 -11.59 -5.57 9.07
N SER A 154 -10.78 -4.52 9.08
CA SER A 154 -10.61 -3.60 10.21
C SER A 154 -10.49 -2.17 9.70
N CYS A 155 -10.86 -1.22 10.55
CA CYS A 155 -10.64 0.20 10.35
C CYS A 155 -10.04 0.75 11.64
N ASP A 156 -8.84 1.28 11.55
CA ASP A 156 -8.08 1.72 12.72
C ASP A 156 -7.55 3.12 12.46
N SER A 157 -7.69 4.00 13.46
CA SER A 157 -7.12 5.34 13.43
C SER A 157 -5.68 5.31 13.90
N VAL A 158 -4.81 6.00 13.17
CA VAL A 158 -3.42 6.26 13.56
C VAL A 158 -3.45 7.42 14.56
N LEU A 159 -3.24 7.11 15.84
CA LEU A 159 -3.25 8.13 16.88
C LEU A 159 -1.95 8.96 16.87
N GLY A 160 -2.05 10.25 17.19
CA GLY A 160 -0.90 11.15 17.29
C GLY A 160 -0.77 12.10 16.10
N GLU A 161 0.46 12.28 15.60
CA GLU A 161 0.77 13.18 14.47
C GLU A 161 0.38 12.58 13.09
N GLY A 162 -0.15 11.36 13.07
CA GLY A 162 -0.44 10.58 11.87
C GLY A 162 0.83 10.04 11.20
N ALA A 163 0.67 9.35 10.07
CA ALA A 163 1.77 8.67 9.38
C ALA A 163 2.02 9.25 7.98
N LEU A 164 3.27 9.25 7.54
CA LEU A 164 3.66 9.65 6.16
C LEU A 164 3.98 8.46 5.26
N SER A 165 4.12 7.27 5.85
CA SER A 165 4.24 6.04 5.06
C SER A 165 3.75 4.81 5.80
N ILE A 166 3.53 3.75 5.04
CA ILE A 166 3.09 2.45 5.54
C ILE A 166 3.87 1.32 4.89
N VAL A 167 4.06 0.25 5.65
CA VAL A 167 4.42 -1.06 5.10
C VAL A 167 3.16 -1.92 5.13
N VAL A 168 2.77 -2.45 3.97
CA VAL A 168 1.73 -3.48 3.87
C VAL A 168 2.36 -4.85 3.70
N TYR A 169 1.84 -5.86 4.39
CA TYR A 169 2.32 -7.23 4.23
C TYR A 169 1.28 -8.29 4.62
N GLN A 170 1.44 -9.50 4.10
CA GLN A 170 0.69 -10.68 4.51
C GLN A 170 1.54 -11.94 4.42
N GLY A 171 2.32 -12.21 5.48
CA GLY A 171 3.12 -13.42 5.56
C GLY A 171 4.27 -13.48 4.55
N CYS A 172 5.38 -14.03 5.04
CA CYS A 172 6.54 -14.48 4.30
C CYS A 172 6.98 -15.78 4.99
#